data_AF-A0A3N5ND46-F1
#
_entry.id   AF-A0A3N5ND46-F1
#
_cell.length_a   1.000
_cell.length_b   1.000
_cell.length_c   1.000
_cell.angle_alpha   90.00
_cell.angle_beta   90.00
_cell.angle_gamma   90.00
#
_symmetry.space_group_name_H-M   'P 1'
#
loop_
_entity.id
_entity.type
_entity.pdbx_description
1 polymer ?
#
loop_
_entity_poly.entity_id
_entity_poly.type
_entity_poly.pdbx_seq_one_letter_code
_entity_poly.pdbx_strand_id
1 'polypeptide(L)'
;MAVSIGTLSYAAAAAAYCFLSVLLITSWRGRLPGALLAIASVLTAAWAAAMAYQAASNEAWKLPGELLEIAHKAAWFAFLFVLLGYARQASRPVDTALRRIAVITFGACLAVAMLTIALRVPADSAMLRELRFSTAIVAPGLLALVGMLLVEHLYRNTNPQQRWSLKFLCLGLGAYFAFDFYLFSDAMLFRRVNPDIWTARGAVIATIAPLLAVSAARNPTWSLDVFVSRQFVFHSTTLLGAAAYLLVMATAGYYIRYFGGSWGGLLQVTFLFGAGVLLVL
;
A
#
# COMPACT_ATOMS: atom_id res chain seq x y z
N MET A 1 -14.97 -5.33 -28.45
CA MET A 1 -14.07 -5.65 -27.32
C MET A 1 -14.80 -5.29 -26.04
N ALA A 2 -15.10 -6.26 -25.18
CA ALA A 2 -15.67 -5.97 -23.86
C ALA A 2 -14.55 -5.40 -22.98
N VAL A 3 -14.76 -4.21 -22.41
CA VAL A 3 -13.81 -3.60 -21.47
C VAL A 3 -13.83 -4.44 -20.18
N SER A 4 -12.68 -4.91 -19.72
CA SER A 4 -12.60 -5.68 -18.48
C SER A 4 -12.87 -4.77 -17.27
N ILE A 5 -13.51 -5.32 -16.24
CA ILE A 5 -13.77 -4.59 -14.99
C ILE A 5 -12.44 -4.11 -14.37
N GLY A 6 -11.38 -4.92 -14.49
CA GLY A 6 -10.02 -4.54 -14.07
C GLY A 6 -9.50 -3.29 -14.77
N THR A 7 -9.67 -3.17 -16.09
CA THR A 7 -9.27 -1.98 -16.84
C THR A 7 -10.00 -0.73 -16.34
N LEU A 8 -11.31 -0.80 -16.13
CA LEU A 8 -12.09 0.34 -15.61
C LEU A 8 -11.64 0.74 -14.20
N SER A 9 -11.43 -0.25 -13.34
CA SER A 9 -11.01 -0.07 -11.96
C SER A 9 -9.66 0.65 -11.87
N TYR A 10 -8.65 0.19 -12.61
CA TYR A 10 -7.33 0.83 -12.63
C TYR A 10 -7.32 2.15 -13.41
N ALA A 11 -8.15 2.30 -14.45
CA ALA A 11 -8.31 3.57 -15.16
C ALA A 11 -8.91 4.65 -14.25
N ALA A 12 -9.89 4.30 -13.41
CA ALA A 12 -10.45 5.21 -12.41
C ALA A 12 -9.38 5.65 -11.40
N ALA A 13 -8.53 4.73 -10.93
CA ALA A 13 -7.40 5.05 -10.07
C ALA A 13 -6.40 5.98 -10.75
N ALA A 14 -6.03 5.69 -12.00
CA ALA A 14 -5.12 6.51 -12.78
C ALA A 14 -5.66 7.94 -12.97
N ALA A 15 -6.95 8.07 -13.30
CA ALA A 15 -7.61 9.36 -13.46
C ALA A 15 -7.64 10.15 -12.14
N ALA A 16 -8.04 9.49 -11.03
CA ALA A 16 -8.11 10.12 -9.71
C ALA A 16 -6.74 10.62 -9.23
N TYR A 17 -5.68 9.81 -9.39
CA TYR A 17 -4.33 10.21 -9.02
C TYR A 17 -3.71 11.21 -9.99
N CYS A 18 -4.06 11.17 -11.28
CA CYS A 18 -3.66 12.21 -12.24
C CYS A 18 -4.25 13.57 -11.86
N PHE A 19 -5.55 13.62 -11.57
CA PHE A 19 -6.22 14.83 -11.08
C PHE A 19 -5.59 15.34 -9.78
N LEU A 20 -5.37 14.44 -8.81
CA LEU A 20 -4.68 14.77 -7.56
C LEU A 20 -3.28 15.32 -7.83
N SER A 21 -2.54 14.74 -8.76
CA SER A 21 -1.17 15.18 -9.09
C SER A 21 -1.17 16.59 -9.67
N VAL A 22 -2.08 16.89 -10.61
CA VAL A 22 -2.24 18.24 -11.19
C VAL A 22 -2.60 19.25 -10.09
N LEU A 23 -3.55 18.92 -9.21
CA LEU A 23 -3.94 19.77 -8.09
C LEU A 23 -2.76 20.04 -7.15
N LEU A 24 -1.99 19.02 -6.81
CA LEU A 24 -0.84 19.15 -5.91
C LEU A 24 0.30 19.95 -6.53
N ILE A 25 0.60 19.75 -7.81
CA ILE A 25 1.64 20.49 -8.53
C ILE A 25 1.25 21.97 -8.64
N THR A 26 -0.01 22.28 -8.93
CA THR A 26 -0.49 23.67 -9.08
C THR A 26 -0.63 24.41 -7.75
N SER A 27 -0.95 23.71 -6.67
CA SER A 27 -1.05 24.29 -5.32
C SER A 27 0.27 24.24 -4.52
N TRP A 28 1.35 23.73 -5.12
CA TRP A 28 2.63 23.53 -4.44
C TRP A 28 3.31 24.86 -4.11
N ARG A 29 3.73 25.00 -2.84
CA ARG A 29 4.43 26.19 -2.32
C ARG A 29 5.93 25.95 -2.07
N GLY A 30 6.57 25.10 -2.88
CA GLY A 30 8.03 24.88 -2.85
C GLY A 30 8.57 24.03 -1.69
N ARG A 31 7.72 23.36 -0.90
CA ARG A 31 8.14 22.56 0.27
C ARG A 31 8.35 21.08 -0.07
N LEU A 32 9.38 20.48 0.52
CA LEU A 32 9.75 19.06 0.32
C LEU A 32 8.59 18.06 0.56
N PRO A 33 7.79 18.14 1.65
CA PRO A 33 6.70 17.19 1.86
C PRO A 33 5.62 17.26 0.76
N GLY A 34 5.31 18.46 0.27
CA GLY A 34 4.35 18.64 -0.83
C GLY A 34 4.87 18.09 -2.15
N ALA A 35 6.17 18.26 -2.43
CA ALA A 35 6.81 17.70 -3.61
C ALA A 35 6.78 16.16 -3.59
N LEU A 36 7.12 15.55 -2.44
CA LEU A 36 7.08 14.10 -2.28
C LEU A 36 5.67 13.52 -2.40
N LEU A 37 4.65 14.23 -1.88
CA LEU A 37 3.26 13.82 -2.08
C LEU A 37 2.85 13.87 -3.56
N ALA A 38 3.27 14.90 -4.29
CA ALA A 38 3.03 15.00 -5.72
C ALA A 38 3.76 13.90 -6.49
N ILE A 39 5.04 13.63 -6.19
CA ILE A 39 5.82 12.54 -6.79
C ILE A 39 5.16 11.18 -6.52
N ALA A 40 4.75 10.91 -5.27
CA ALA A 40 4.06 9.67 -4.92
C ALA A 40 2.73 9.53 -5.68
N SER A 41 2.00 10.64 -5.85
CA SER A 41 0.74 10.67 -6.62
C SER A 41 0.97 10.40 -8.10
N VAL A 42 1.99 11.00 -8.72
CA VAL A 42 2.37 10.79 -10.12
C VAL A 42 2.80 9.34 -10.36
N LEU A 43 3.64 8.79 -9.49
CA LEU A 43 4.07 7.39 -9.60
C LEU A 43 2.90 6.42 -9.40
N THR A 44 1.95 6.74 -8.51
CA THR A 44 0.73 5.94 -8.33
C THR A 44 -0.17 6.03 -9.57
N ALA A 45 -0.30 7.20 -10.21
CA ALA A 45 -1.03 7.35 -11.47
C ALA A 45 -0.37 6.55 -12.62
N ALA A 46 0.95 6.61 -12.74
CA ALA A 46 1.72 5.85 -13.73
C ALA A 46 1.60 4.35 -13.53
N TRP A 47 1.70 3.90 -12.27
CA TRP A 47 1.46 2.50 -11.90
C TRP A 47 0.03 2.07 -12.26
N ALA A 48 -0.99 2.85 -11.87
CA ALA A 48 -2.39 2.52 -12.17
C ALA A 48 -2.65 2.47 -13.69
N ALA A 49 -2.06 3.37 -14.47
CA ALA A 49 -2.13 3.34 -15.93
C ALA A 49 -1.48 2.07 -16.51
N ALA A 50 -0.32 1.67 -15.99
CA ALA A 50 0.35 0.43 -16.40
C ALA A 50 -0.49 -0.81 -16.06
N MET A 51 -1.16 -0.83 -14.91
CA MET A 51 -2.07 -1.91 -14.51
C MET A 51 -3.36 -1.93 -15.35
N ALA A 52 -3.91 -0.77 -15.71
CA ALA A 52 -5.05 -0.68 -16.62
C ALA A 52 -4.72 -1.21 -18.01
N TYR A 53 -3.52 -0.88 -18.52
CA TYR A 53 -3.02 -1.40 -19.79
C TYR A 53 -2.83 -2.93 -19.73
N GLN A 54 -2.23 -3.45 -18.64
CA GLN A 54 -2.09 -4.89 -18.43
C GLN A 54 -3.45 -5.61 -18.40
N ALA A 55 -4.44 -5.04 -17.70
CA ALA A 55 -5.79 -5.57 -17.65
C ALA A 55 -6.50 -5.57 -19.02
N ALA A 56 -6.09 -4.69 -19.94
CA ALA A 56 -6.67 -4.56 -21.27
C ALA A 56 -5.97 -5.47 -22.31
N SER A 57 -4.65 -5.63 -22.23
CA SER A 57 -3.89 -6.44 -23.18
C SER A 57 -3.93 -7.95 -22.88
N ASN A 58 -4.43 -8.34 -21.70
CA ASN A 58 -4.47 -9.73 -21.21
C ASN A 58 -3.08 -10.39 -21.20
N GLU A 59 -2.02 -9.59 -21.23
CA GLU A 59 -0.64 -10.04 -21.20
C GLU A 59 -0.18 -10.25 -19.74
N ALA A 60 0.70 -11.23 -19.57
CA ALA A 60 1.34 -11.50 -18.28
C ALA A 60 2.20 -10.32 -17.79
N TRP A 61 2.57 -10.37 -16.51
CA TRP A 61 3.21 -9.29 -15.76
C TRP A 61 4.47 -8.72 -16.45
N LYS A 62 4.31 -7.52 -17.04
CA LYS A 62 5.41 -6.79 -17.65
C LYS A 62 6.27 -6.12 -16.57
N LEU A 63 7.59 -6.18 -16.77
CA LEU A 63 8.60 -5.57 -15.90
C LEU A 63 8.28 -4.11 -15.50
N PRO A 64 7.77 -3.23 -16.39
CA PRO A 64 7.44 -1.86 -16.01
C PRO A 64 6.39 -1.76 -14.90
N GLY A 65 5.39 -2.65 -14.87
CA GLY A 65 4.34 -2.63 -13.84
C GLY A 65 4.87 -2.99 -12.46
N GLU A 66 5.74 -4.00 -12.36
CA GLU A 66 6.38 -4.41 -11.10
C GLU A 66 7.36 -3.34 -10.59
N LEU A 67 8.15 -2.73 -11.49
CA LEU A 67 9.06 -1.66 -11.11
C LEU A 67 8.30 -0.40 -10.67
N LEU A 68 7.23 -0.04 -11.38
CA LEU A 68 6.33 1.03 -10.95
C LEU A 68 5.65 0.70 -9.62
N GLU A 69 5.39 -0.58 -9.35
CA GLU A 69 4.84 -1.01 -8.07
C GLU A 69 5.79 -0.69 -6.90
N ILE A 70 7.06 -1.01 -7.07
CA ILE A 70 8.08 -0.73 -6.06
C ILE A 70 8.33 0.78 -5.95
N ALA A 71 8.40 1.47 -7.09
CA ALA A 71 8.70 2.90 -7.15
C ALA A 71 7.64 3.76 -6.43
N HIS A 72 6.34 3.51 -6.65
CA HIS A 72 5.31 4.30 -5.97
C HIS A 72 5.29 4.03 -4.45
N LYS A 73 5.54 2.79 -4.01
CA LYS A 73 5.66 2.45 -2.57
C LYS A 73 6.84 3.18 -1.93
N ALA A 74 8.00 3.17 -2.60
CA ALA A 74 9.18 3.90 -2.16
C ALA A 74 8.90 5.41 -2.03
N ALA A 75 8.14 6.00 -2.96
CA ALA A 75 7.74 7.40 -2.87
C ALA A 75 6.79 7.69 -1.69
N TRP A 76 5.83 6.81 -1.42
CA TRP A 76 4.99 6.90 -0.22
C TRP A 76 5.80 6.78 1.07
N PHE A 77 6.78 5.88 1.13
CA PHE A 77 7.68 5.78 2.28
C PHE A 77 8.52 7.04 2.44
N ALA A 78 9.08 7.59 1.36
CA ALA A 78 9.83 8.85 1.41
C ALA A 78 8.98 10.00 1.97
N PHE A 79 7.73 10.11 1.50
CA PHE A 79 6.78 11.07 2.03
C PHE A 79 6.53 10.87 3.54
N LEU A 80 6.24 9.63 3.98
CA LEU A 80 6.02 9.31 5.39
C LEU A 80 7.26 9.61 6.25
N PHE A 81 8.47 9.18 5.84
CA PHE A 81 9.70 9.46 6.57
C PHE A 81 9.96 10.97 6.71
N VAL A 82 9.72 11.75 5.67
CA VAL A 82 9.83 13.21 5.73
C VAL A 82 8.82 13.81 6.71
N LEU A 83 7.59 13.31 6.76
CA LEU A 83 6.60 13.74 7.74
C LEU A 83 6.98 13.33 9.18
N LEU A 84 7.59 12.16 9.38
CA LEU A 84 8.11 11.74 10.69
C LEU A 84 9.32 12.58 11.17
N GLY A 85 9.82 13.51 10.35
CA GLY A 85 10.89 14.43 10.73
C GLY A 85 12.26 14.09 10.16
N TYR A 86 12.38 13.11 9.24
CA TYR A 86 13.66 12.75 8.62
C TYR A 86 14.37 13.93 7.95
N ALA A 87 13.61 14.85 7.34
CA ALA A 87 14.14 16.05 6.68
C ALA A 87 14.02 17.33 7.52
N ARG A 88 13.38 17.26 8.70
CA ARG A 88 13.18 18.42 9.58
C ARG A 88 14.12 18.34 10.77
N GLN A 89 15.29 18.96 10.60
CA GLN A 89 16.11 19.63 11.62
C GLN A 89 17.57 19.20 11.54
N ALA A 90 18.35 20.02 10.85
CA ALA A 90 19.81 20.08 10.93
C ALA A 90 20.33 20.53 12.32
N SER A 91 19.46 20.72 13.32
CA SER A 91 19.80 21.31 14.62
C SER A 91 19.43 20.44 15.82
N ARG A 92 18.89 19.23 15.62
CA ARG A 92 18.73 18.21 16.66
C ARG A 92 19.28 16.91 16.11
N PRO A 93 19.98 16.08 16.92
CA PRO A 93 20.43 14.78 16.46
C PRO A 93 19.19 13.98 16.04
N VAL A 94 19.00 13.83 14.72
CA VAL A 94 18.01 12.90 14.16
C VAL A 94 18.25 11.57 14.87
N ASP A 95 17.19 10.98 15.40
CA ASP A 95 17.29 9.68 16.05
C ASP A 95 17.94 8.70 15.07
N THR A 96 19.14 8.23 15.42
CA THR A 96 19.94 7.34 14.59
C THR A 96 19.13 6.11 14.16
N ALA A 97 18.14 5.72 14.97
CA ALA A 97 17.19 4.67 14.65
C ALA A 97 16.32 4.99 13.41
N LEU A 98 15.71 6.17 13.31
CA LEU A 98 14.85 6.53 12.18
C LEU A 98 15.63 6.57 10.87
N ARG A 99 16.88 7.08 10.91
CA ARG A 99 17.76 7.07 9.74
C ARG A 99 18.13 5.65 9.31
N ARG A 100 18.45 4.77 10.26
CA ARG A 100 18.72 3.35 9.98
C ARG A 100 17.51 2.67 9.35
N ILE A 101 16.31 2.88 9.90
CA ILE A 101 15.08 2.30 9.36
C ILE A 101 14.79 2.79 7.95
N ALA A 102 14.97 4.09 7.68
CA ALA A 102 14.84 4.65 6.33
C ALA A 102 15.83 3.98 5.36
N VAL A 103 17.12 3.92 5.70
CA VAL A 103 18.15 3.29 4.87
C VAL A 103 17.84 1.81 4.60
N ILE A 104 17.42 1.06 5.63
CA ILE A 104 17.03 -0.35 5.48
C ILE A 104 15.82 -0.46 4.55
N THR A 105 14.81 0.40 4.70
CA THR A 105 13.58 0.36 3.89
C THR A 105 13.87 0.66 2.42
N PHE A 106 14.65 1.71 2.13
CA PHE A 106 15.04 2.04 0.76
C PHE A 106 16.01 1.02 0.17
N GLY A 107 16.94 0.50 0.98
CA GLY A 107 17.82 -0.60 0.59
C GLY A 107 17.04 -1.87 0.22
N ALA A 108 16.00 -2.21 0.98
CA ALA A 108 15.10 -3.31 0.68
C ALA A 108 14.31 -3.06 -0.62
N CYS A 109 13.76 -1.87 -0.83
CA CYS A 109 13.07 -1.52 -2.08
C CYS A 109 14.01 -1.68 -3.29
N LEU A 110 15.24 -1.18 -3.18
CA LEU A 110 16.25 -1.28 -4.23
C LEU A 110 16.66 -2.73 -4.49
N ALA A 111 16.91 -3.51 -3.43
CA ALA A 111 17.26 -4.92 -3.55
C ALA A 111 16.15 -5.74 -4.23
N VAL A 112 14.88 -5.49 -3.87
CA VAL A 112 13.72 -6.13 -4.51
C VAL A 112 13.63 -5.73 -5.98
N ALA A 113 13.83 -4.46 -6.32
CA ALA A 113 13.83 -4.00 -7.71
C ALA A 113 14.95 -4.65 -8.54
N MET A 114 16.18 -4.67 -8.01
CA MET A 114 17.32 -5.33 -8.67
C MET A 114 17.08 -6.83 -8.85
N LEU A 115 16.57 -7.51 -7.82
CA LEU A 115 16.29 -8.94 -7.88
C LEU A 115 15.17 -9.24 -8.88
N THR A 116 14.13 -8.40 -8.93
CA THR A 116 13.04 -8.51 -9.92
C THR A 116 13.57 -8.41 -11.35
N ILE A 117 14.52 -7.51 -11.61
CA ILE A 117 15.19 -7.39 -12.91
C ILE A 117 16.06 -8.62 -13.19
N ALA A 118 16.88 -9.04 -12.22
CA ALA A 118 17.79 -10.17 -12.37
C ALA A 118 17.08 -11.51 -12.63
N LEU A 119 15.88 -11.71 -12.08
CA LEU A 119 15.10 -12.94 -12.23
C LEU A 119 14.35 -13.05 -13.56
N ARG A 120 14.51 -12.09 -14.48
CA ARG A 120 13.90 -12.12 -15.83
C ARG A 120 14.60 -13.07 -16.81
N VAL A 121 15.69 -13.73 -16.40
CA VAL A 121 16.38 -14.72 -17.24
C VAL A 121 15.43 -15.87 -17.61
N PRO A 122 15.32 -16.27 -18.89
CA PRO A 122 14.50 -17.40 -19.32
C PRO A 122 15.18 -18.72 -18.91
N ALA A 123 15.15 -19.00 -17.61
CA ALA A 123 15.58 -20.24 -17.02
C ALA A 123 14.45 -20.78 -16.15
N ASP A 124 14.11 -22.06 -16.34
CA ASP A 124 13.08 -22.73 -15.59
C ASP A 124 13.72 -23.70 -14.59
N SER A 125 13.92 -23.21 -13.37
CA SER A 125 14.31 -24.03 -12.24
C SER A 125 13.33 -23.83 -11.10
N ALA A 126 13.14 -24.84 -10.25
CA ALA A 126 12.30 -24.73 -9.06
C ALA A 126 12.73 -23.56 -8.16
N MET A 127 14.05 -23.35 -8.02
CA MET A 127 14.63 -22.23 -7.28
C MET A 127 14.24 -20.87 -7.87
N LEU A 128 14.31 -20.71 -9.19
CA LEU A 128 13.94 -19.44 -9.85
C LEU A 128 12.44 -19.14 -9.76
N ARG A 129 11.58 -20.16 -9.84
CA ARG A 129 10.14 -19.99 -9.62
C ARG A 129 9.83 -19.51 -8.21
N GLU A 130 10.49 -20.07 -7.19
CA GLU A 130 10.31 -19.64 -5.80
C GLU A 130 10.82 -18.22 -5.56
N LEU A 131 12.00 -17.89 -6.11
CA LEU A 131 12.55 -16.54 -6.04
C LEU A 131 11.63 -15.51 -6.71
N ARG A 132 11.08 -15.82 -7.88
CA ARG A 132 10.11 -14.98 -8.59
C ARG A 132 8.85 -14.77 -7.76
N PHE A 133 8.32 -15.85 -7.18
CA PHE A 133 7.15 -15.78 -6.28
C PHE A 133 7.45 -14.87 -5.08
N SER A 134 8.62 -15.04 -4.47
CA SER A 134 9.07 -14.23 -3.33
C SER A 134 9.15 -12.74 -3.69
N THR A 135 9.77 -12.37 -4.81
CA THR A 135 9.86 -10.97 -5.25
C THR A 135 8.53 -10.38 -5.68
N ALA A 136 7.66 -11.19 -6.28
CA ALA A 136 6.38 -10.77 -6.85
C ALA A 136 5.28 -10.60 -5.80
N ILE A 137 5.32 -11.37 -4.72
CA ILE A 137 4.21 -11.47 -3.76
C ILE A 137 4.70 -11.22 -2.33
N VAL A 138 5.73 -11.95 -1.88
CA VAL A 138 6.19 -11.88 -0.48
C VAL A 138 6.77 -10.51 -0.17
N ALA A 139 7.69 -10.02 -1.00
CA ALA A 139 8.34 -8.73 -0.80
C ALA A 139 7.33 -7.55 -0.83
N PRO A 140 6.43 -7.42 -1.83
CA PRO A 140 5.39 -6.39 -1.82
C PRO A 140 4.46 -6.44 -0.59
N GLY A 141 4.13 -7.65 -0.09
CA GLY A 141 3.35 -7.82 1.13
C GLY A 141 4.09 -7.35 2.38
N LEU A 142 5.39 -7.65 2.49
CA LEU A 142 6.23 -7.14 3.59
C LEU A 142 6.40 -5.62 3.52
N LEU A 143 6.56 -5.05 2.31
CA LEU A 143 6.59 -3.60 2.14
C LEU A 143 5.26 -2.95 2.55
N ALA A 144 4.13 -3.60 2.26
CA ALA A 144 2.82 -3.12 2.73
C ALA A 144 2.74 -3.12 4.26
N LEU A 145 3.24 -4.16 4.92
CA LEU A 145 3.35 -4.19 6.39
C LEU A 145 4.22 -3.04 6.93
N VAL A 146 5.37 -2.78 6.32
CA VAL A 146 6.23 -1.63 6.68
C VAL A 146 5.46 -0.31 6.50
N GLY A 147 4.70 -0.15 5.42
CA GLY A 147 3.85 1.01 5.20
C GLY A 147 2.81 1.23 6.30
N MET A 148 2.11 0.17 6.71
CA MET A 148 1.16 0.26 7.83
C MET A 148 1.87 0.66 9.14
N LEU A 149 3.05 0.10 9.43
CA LEU A 149 3.84 0.48 10.60
C LEU A 149 4.24 1.96 10.56
N LEU A 150 4.70 2.47 9.41
CA LEU A 150 5.05 3.88 9.26
C LEU A 150 3.85 4.80 9.48
N VAL A 151 2.65 4.40 9.01
CA VAL A 151 1.41 5.15 9.24
C VAL A 151 1.01 5.13 10.72
N GLU A 152 1.10 3.98 11.40
CA GLU A 152 0.85 3.87 12.84
C GLU A 152 1.82 4.75 13.64
N HIS A 153 3.11 4.69 13.31
CA HIS A 153 4.12 5.53 13.93
C HIS A 153 3.83 7.01 13.71
N LEU A 154 3.51 7.43 12.49
CA LEU A 154 3.13 8.81 12.20
C LEU A 154 1.93 9.26 13.06
N TYR A 155 0.88 8.44 13.13
CA TYR A 155 -0.33 8.77 13.88
C TYR A 155 -0.08 8.90 15.39
N ARG A 156 0.64 7.94 15.98
CA ARG A 156 0.94 7.92 17.43
C ARG A 156 1.87 9.05 17.84
N ASN A 157 2.83 9.38 16.99
CA ASN A 157 3.91 10.33 17.26
C ASN A 157 3.53 11.80 16.93
N THR A 158 2.30 12.03 16.46
CA THR A 158 1.78 13.37 16.18
C THR A 158 0.97 13.92 17.36
N ASN A 159 1.15 15.21 17.66
CA ASN A 159 0.48 15.92 18.75
C ASN A 159 -1.06 15.89 18.58
N PRO A 160 -1.87 15.68 19.64
CA PRO A 160 -3.32 15.52 19.54
C PRO A 160 -4.05 16.63 18.79
N GLN A 161 -3.59 17.88 18.91
CA GLN A 161 -4.19 19.04 18.21
C GLN A 161 -4.02 18.96 16.69
N GLN A 162 -2.95 18.32 16.20
CA GLN A 162 -2.67 18.15 14.77
C GLN A 162 -3.22 16.82 14.22
N ARG A 163 -3.60 15.86 15.07
CA ARG A 163 -4.16 14.56 14.63
C ARG A 163 -5.40 14.69 13.78
N TRP A 164 -6.23 15.71 14.03
CA TRP A 164 -7.45 15.92 13.25
C TRP A 164 -7.17 16.23 11.78
N SER A 165 -6.05 16.90 11.49
CA SER A 165 -5.66 17.24 10.13
C SER A 165 -4.95 16.07 9.42
N LEU A 166 -4.26 15.18 10.15
CA LEU A 166 -3.68 13.94 9.61
C LEU A 166 -4.68 12.80 9.42
N LYS A 167 -5.85 12.85 10.05
CA LYS A 167 -6.79 11.71 10.06
C LYS A 167 -7.06 11.16 8.66
N PHE A 168 -7.28 12.03 7.68
CA PHE A 168 -7.54 11.61 6.29
C PHE A 168 -6.30 11.02 5.60
N LEU A 169 -5.11 11.53 5.91
CA LEU A 169 -3.86 10.96 5.40
C LEU A 169 -3.61 9.57 5.97
N CYS A 170 -3.71 9.41 7.29
CA CYS A 170 -3.49 8.14 7.97
C CYS A 170 -4.56 7.11 7.58
N LEU A 171 -5.82 7.52 7.42
CA LEU A 171 -6.86 6.63 6.92
C LEU A 171 -6.63 6.24 5.46
N GLY A 172 -6.28 7.20 4.60
CA GLY A 172 -6.02 6.94 3.19
C GLY A 172 -4.82 5.99 2.98
N LEU A 173 -3.66 6.33 3.52
CA LEU A 173 -2.46 5.51 3.39
C LEU A 173 -2.52 4.23 4.23
N GLY A 174 -3.17 4.26 5.39
CA GLY A 174 -3.45 3.06 6.17
C GLY A 174 -4.31 2.08 5.39
N ALA A 175 -5.40 2.54 4.77
CA ALA A 175 -6.24 1.70 3.90
C ALA A 175 -5.48 1.21 2.67
N TYR A 176 -4.63 2.04 2.06
CA TYR A 176 -3.77 1.67 0.94
C TYR A 176 -2.92 0.45 1.27
N PHE A 177 -2.13 0.55 2.35
CA PHE A 177 -1.21 -0.51 2.75
C PHE A 177 -1.93 -1.72 3.35
N ALA A 178 -3.06 -1.52 4.04
CA ALA A 178 -3.87 -2.62 4.55
C ALA A 178 -4.49 -3.45 3.42
N PHE A 179 -4.98 -2.80 2.35
CA PHE A 179 -5.52 -3.50 1.19
C PHE A 179 -4.42 -4.27 0.44
N ASP A 180 -3.26 -3.64 0.23
CA ASP A 180 -2.11 -4.32 -0.38
C ASP A 180 -1.68 -5.52 0.47
N PHE A 181 -1.60 -5.36 1.80
CA PHE A 181 -1.27 -6.46 2.70
C PHE A 181 -2.30 -7.60 2.64
N TYR A 182 -3.60 -7.27 2.55
CA TYR A 182 -4.68 -8.24 2.35
C TYR A 182 -4.48 -9.03 1.05
N LEU A 183 -4.30 -8.34 -0.07
CA LEU A 183 -4.07 -8.95 -1.40
C LEU A 183 -2.85 -9.88 -1.40
N PHE A 184 -1.72 -9.43 -0.89
CA PHE A 184 -0.50 -10.24 -0.89
C PHE A 184 -0.56 -11.38 0.10
N SER A 185 -1.23 -11.22 1.25
CA SER A 185 -1.43 -12.31 2.21
C SER A 185 -2.31 -13.43 1.63
N ASP A 186 -3.38 -13.07 0.93
CA ASP A 186 -4.21 -14.05 0.19
C ASP A 186 -3.38 -14.76 -0.88
N ALA A 187 -2.58 -14.02 -1.64
CA ALA A 187 -1.73 -14.58 -2.68
C ALA A 187 -0.64 -15.52 -2.13
N MET A 188 -0.11 -15.24 -0.94
CA MET A 188 0.82 -16.12 -0.24
C MET A 188 0.16 -17.44 0.17
N LEU A 189 -1.07 -17.37 0.69
CA LEU A 189 -1.80 -18.54 1.20
C LEU A 189 -2.22 -19.51 0.09
N PHE A 190 -2.70 -18.97 -1.04
CA PHE A 190 -3.19 -19.77 -2.17
C PHE A 190 -2.18 -19.94 -3.30
N ARG A 191 -0.96 -19.41 -3.15
CA ARG A 191 0.10 -19.42 -4.17
C ARG A 191 -0.35 -18.86 -5.53
N ARG A 192 -1.36 -17.98 -5.53
CA ARG A 192 -1.96 -17.36 -6.73
C ARG A 192 -2.56 -16.01 -6.37
N VAL A 193 -2.48 -15.03 -7.27
CA VAL A 193 -3.19 -13.77 -7.08
C VAL A 193 -4.66 -13.95 -7.43
N ASN A 194 -5.55 -13.64 -6.50
CA ASN A 194 -6.98 -13.67 -6.73
C ASN A 194 -7.39 -12.53 -7.70
N PRO A 195 -7.99 -12.84 -8.86
CA PRO A 195 -8.34 -11.82 -9.85
C PRO A 195 -9.40 -10.84 -9.33
N ASP A 196 -10.30 -11.27 -8.45
CA ASP A 196 -11.35 -10.41 -7.89
C ASP A 196 -10.76 -9.35 -6.96
N ILE A 197 -9.83 -9.75 -6.08
CA ILE A 197 -9.14 -8.81 -5.18
C ILE A 197 -8.23 -7.88 -5.99
N TRP A 198 -7.54 -8.41 -6.99
CA TRP A 198 -6.67 -7.62 -7.87
C TRP A 198 -7.47 -6.57 -8.65
N THR A 199 -8.60 -6.96 -9.26
CA THR A 199 -9.47 -6.01 -9.96
C THR A 199 -10.07 -4.98 -9.01
N ALA A 200 -10.44 -5.34 -7.78
CA ALA A 200 -10.94 -4.40 -6.78
C ALA A 200 -9.87 -3.38 -6.31
N ARG A 201 -8.59 -3.73 -6.38
CA ARG A 201 -7.46 -2.88 -5.94
C ARG A 201 -7.50 -1.49 -6.56
N GLY A 202 -7.76 -1.39 -7.86
CA GLY A 202 -7.86 -0.10 -8.56
C GLY A 202 -8.94 0.80 -7.97
N ALA A 203 -10.16 0.29 -7.81
CA ALA A 203 -11.29 1.02 -7.26
C ALA A 203 -11.02 1.49 -5.83
N VAL A 204 -10.47 0.63 -4.98
CA VAL A 204 -10.08 1.01 -3.61
C VAL A 204 -9.05 2.12 -3.63
N ILE A 205 -8.00 2.00 -4.44
CA ILE A 205 -6.96 3.03 -4.57
C ILE A 205 -7.55 4.35 -5.08
N ALA A 206 -8.49 4.32 -6.02
CA ALA A 206 -9.19 5.52 -6.49
C ALA A 206 -9.90 6.29 -5.36
N THR A 207 -10.51 5.58 -4.39
CA THR A 207 -11.18 6.21 -3.23
C THR A 207 -10.22 6.88 -2.24
N ILE A 208 -8.94 6.52 -2.29
CA ILE A 208 -7.91 7.10 -1.41
C ILE A 208 -7.49 8.49 -1.89
N ALA A 209 -7.48 8.73 -3.20
CA ALA A 209 -7.13 10.02 -3.79
C ALA A 209 -7.91 11.23 -3.19
N PRO A 210 -9.25 11.21 -3.04
CA PRO A 210 -9.97 12.32 -2.41
C PRO A 210 -9.62 12.50 -0.92
N LEU A 211 -9.34 11.43 -0.18
CA LEU A 211 -8.90 11.55 1.22
C LEU A 211 -7.54 12.27 1.30
N LEU A 212 -6.63 11.96 0.38
CA LEU A 212 -5.35 12.64 0.26
C LEU A 212 -5.50 14.10 -0.18
N ALA A 213 -6.42 14.39 -1.11
CA ALA A 213 -6.75 15.75 -1.53
C ALA A 213 -7.25 16.60 -0.36
N VAL A 214 -8.19 16.07 0.43
CA VAL A 214 -8.71 16.74 1.63
C VAL A 214 -7.61 16.97 2.66
N SER A 215 -6.72 16.00 2.86
CA SER A 215 -5.56 16.17 3.74
C SER A 215 -4.62 17.27 3.26
N ALA A 216 -4.36 17.35 1.96
CA ALA A 216 -3.49 18.36 1.37
C ALA A 216 -4.11 19.76 1.47
N ALA A 217 -5.41 19.88 1.23
CA ALA A 217 -6.15 21.14 1.35
C ALA A 217 -6.20 21.65 2.80
N ARG A 218 -6.34 20.75 3.78
CA ARG A 218 -6.37 21.10 5.21
C ARG A 218 -5.00 21.45 5.79
N ASN A 219 -3.91 20.96 5.20
CA ASN A 219 -2.54 21.17 5.67
C ASN A 219 -1.60 21.69 4.57
N PRO A 220 -1.84 22.89 4.00
CA PRO A 220 -1.02 23.41 2.91
C PRO A 220 0.44 23.67 3.31
N THR A 221 0.69 23.93 4.59
CA THR A 221 2.03 24.14 5.13
C THR A 221 2.75 22.83 5.45
N TRP A 222 2.03 21.71 5.58
CA TRP A 222 2.52 20.42 6.08
C TRP A 222 3.32 20.53 7.38
N SER A 223 3.20 21.62 8.15
CA SER A 223 4.00 21.92 9.35
C SER A 223 3.50 21.12 10.56
N LEU A 224 3.70 19.80 10.49
CA LEU A 224 3.50 18.90 11.62
C LEU A 224 4.64 19.02 12.64
N ASP A 225 4.26 19.33 13.88
CA ASP A 225 5.11 19.20 15.05
C ASP A 225 5.01 17.75 15.54
N VAL A 226 5.78 16.90 14.86
CA VAL A 226 5.92 15.49 15.23
C VAL A 226 6.91 15.40 16.38
N PHE A 227 6.42 15.08 17.58
CA PHE A 227 7.27 14.82 18.73
C PHE A 227 7.76 13.38 18.61
N VAL A 228 9.01 13.16 18.20
CA VAL A 228 9.66 11.85 18.31
C VAL A 228 9.73 11.46 19.79
N SER A 229 8.75 10.70 20.25
CA SER A 229 8.84 10.01 21.53
C SER A 229 10.06 9.10 21.45
N ARG A 230 11.00 9.28 22.38
CA ARG A 230 12.28 8.54 22.48
C ARG A 230 12.11 7.06 22.84
N GLN A 231 10.90 6.56 22.70
CA GLN A 231 10.50 5.23 23.06
C GLN A 231 9.90 4.58 21.82
N PHE A 232 10.78 3.96 21.04
CA PHE A 232 10.45 2.89 20.10
C PHE A 232 9.90 1.70 20.91
N VAL A 233 8.76 1.88 21.57
CA VAL A 233 8.18 0.85 22.42
C VAL A 233 7.48 -0.14 21.51
N PHE A 234 7.98 -1.37 21.60
CA PHE A 234 7.66 -2.63 20.92
C PHE A 234 6.18 -3.08 20.94
N HIS A 235 5.21 -2.17 21.14
CA HIS A 235 3.77 -2.46 21.16
C HIS A 235 3.10 -1.90 19.90
N SER A 236 3.47 -2.42 18.73
CA SER A 236 2.77 -2.10 17.48
C SER A 236 1.45 -2.87 17.43
N THR A 237 0.34 -2.13 17.47
CA THR A 237 -0.99 -2.70 17.28
C THR A 237 -1.14 -3.19 15.84
N THR A 238 -0.48 -2.55 14.89
CA THR A 238 -0.44 -3.04 13.49
C THR A 238 0.21 -4.41 13.40
N LEU A 239 1.35 -4.64 14.08
CA LEU A 239 2.03 -5.94 14.03
C LEU A 239 1.19 -7.04 14.67
N LEU A 240 0.60 -6.78 15.84
CA LEU A 240 -0.32 -7.71 16.49
C LEU A 240 -1.57 -7.96 15.64
N GLY A 241 -2.14 -6.91 15.06
CA GLY A 241 -3.29 -7.00 14.16
C GLY A 241 -3.00 -7.79 12.90
N ALA A 242 -1.83 -7.56 12.27
CA ALA A 242 -1.38 -8.31 11.11
C ALA A 242 -1.12 -9.78 11.45
N ALA A 243 -0.48 -10.07 12.59
CA ALA A 243 -0.26 -11.44 13.04
C ALA A 243 -1.58 -12.17 13.33
N ALA A 244 -2.51 -11.52 14.04
CA ALA A 244 -3.83 -12.07 14.32
C ALA A 244 -4.63 -12.29 13.02
N TYR A 245 -4.60 -11.33 12.09
CA TYR A 245 -5.19 -11.47 10.76
C TYR A 245 -4.61 -12.67 10.01
N LEU A 246 -3.28 -12.83 9.98
CA LEU A 246 -2.64 -13.96 9.30
C LEU A 246 -3.01 -15.31 9.94
N LEU A 247 -3.11 -15.38 11.27
CA LEU A 247 -3.56 -16.60 11.96
C LEU A 247 -5.00 -16.95 11.56
N VAL A 248 -5.92 -15.97 11.61
CA VAL A 248 -7.32 -16.18 11.22
C VAL A 248 -7.42 -16.58 9.75
N MET A 249 -6.72 -15.89 8.86
CA MET A 249 -6.70 -16.21 7.43
C MET A 249 -6.10 -17.57 7.15
N ALA A 250 -5.02 -17.95 7.82
CA ALA A 250 -4.40 -19.26 7.67
C ALA A 250 -5.35 -20.37 8.13
N THR A 251 -6.02 -20.21 9.27
CA THR A 251 -7.03 -21.16 9.77
C THR A 251 -8.21 -21.26 8.81
N ALA A 252 -8.76 -20.14 8.37
CA ALA A 252 -9.90 -20.10 7.44
C ALA A 252 -9.53 -20.69 6.07
N GLY A 253 -8.36 -20.35 5.52
CA GLY A 253 -7.89 -20.89 4.24
C GLY A 253 -7.55 -22.38 4.31
N TYR A 254 -7.02 -22.87 5.44
CA TYR A 254 -6.85 -24.30 5.69
C TYR A 254 -8.21 -25.02 5.67
N TYR A 255 -9.21 -24.45 6.35
CA TYR A 255 -10.56 -25.01 6.40
C TYR A 255 -11.20 -25.06 5.00
N ILE A 256 -11.17 -23.94 4.27
CA ILE A 256 -11.71 -23.87 2.90
C ILE A 256 -11.04 -24.88 1.98
N ARG A 257 -9.71 -25.03 2.07
CA ARG A 257 -8.96 -26.00 1.25
C ARG A 257 -9.29 -27.44 1.61
N TYR A 258 -9.51 -27.73 2.89
CA TYR A 258 -9.86 -29.07 3.36
C TYR A 258 -11.28 -29.47 2.92
N PHE A 259 -12.24 -28.57 3.04
CA PHE A 259 -13.66 -28.82 2.70
C PHE A 259 -14.01 -28.54 1.23
N GLY A 260 -13.04 -28.10 0.41
CA GLY A 260 -13.25 -27.83 -1.01
C GLY A 260 -14.15 -26.63 -1.32
N GLY A 261 -14.32 -25.71 -0.37
CA GLY A 261 -15.16 -24.53 -0.52
C GLY A 261 -14.50 -23.41 -1.34
N SER A 262 -15.26 -22.35 -1.62
CA SER A 262 -14.73 -21.09 -2.16
C SER A 262 -14.97 -19.94 -1.16
N TRP A 263 -14.03 -19.00 -1.08
CA TRP A 263 -14.19 -17.79 -0.26
C TRP A 263 -15.45 -17.01 -0.62
N GLY A 264 -15.73 -16.86 -1.92
CA GLY A 264 -16.90 -16.14 -2.43
C GLY A 264 -18.20 -16.76 -1.94
N GLY A 265 -18.33 -18.09 -2.00
CA GLY A 265 -19.49 -18.79 -1.49
C GLY A 265 -19.67 -18.61 0.02
N LEU A 266 -18.58 -18.74 0.79
CA LEU A 266 -18.63 -18.59 2.26
C LEU A 266 -19.05 -17.17 2.67
N LEU A 267 -18.45 -16.15 2.07
CA LEU A 267 -18.77 -14.74 2.35
C LEU A 267 -20.18 -14.39 1.88
N GLN A 268 -20.60 -14.85 0.70
CA GLN A 268 -21.94 -14.58 0.19
C GLN A 268 -23.01 -15.19 1.09
N VAL A 269 -22.83 -16.44 1.54
CA VAL A 269 -23.76 -17.10 2.46
C VAL A 269 -23.78 -16.41 3.82
N THR A 270 -22.61 -16.08 4.38
CA THR A 270 -22.52 -15.39 5.68
C THR A 270 -23.14 -13.99 5.62
N PHE A 271 -22.91 -13.25 4.53
CA PHE A 271 -23.49 -11.93 4.31
C PHE A 271 -25.01 -12.00 4.14
N LEU A 272 -25.52 -12.92 3.31
CA LEU A 272 -26.96 -13.12 3.13
C LEU A 272 -27.64 -13.53 4.44
N PHE A 273 -27.01 -14.43 5.20
CA PHE A 273 -27.49 -14.83 6.52
C PHE A 273 -27.50 -13.65 7.50
N GLY A 274 -26.40 -12.89 7.58
CA GLY A 274 -26.30 -11.71 8.43
C GLY A 274 -27.29 -10.61 8.06
N ALA A 275 -27.51 -10.38 6.76
CA ALA A 275 -28.53 -9.46 6.26
C ALA A 275 -29.94 -9.94 6.61
N GLY A 276 -30.22 -11.25 6.52
CA GLY A 276 -31.48 -11.85 6.96
C GLY A 276 -31.73 -11.68 8.46
N VAL A 277 -30.71 -11.90 9.30
CA VAL A 277 -30.80 -11.67 10.74
C VAL A 277 -31.04 -10.20 11.07
N LEU A 278 -30.34 -9.27 10.41
CA LEU A 278 -30.56 -7.82 10.56
C LEU A 278 -31.93 -7.35 10.06
N LEU A 279 -32.55 -8.05 9.11
CA LEU A 279 -33.88 -7.72 8.62
C LEU A 279 -34.98 -8.18 9.60
N VAL A 280 -34.70 -9.24 10.36
CA VAL A 280 -35.62 -9.78 11.38
C VAL A 280 -35.48 -9.06 12.74
N LEU A 281 -34.32 -8.44 13.01
CA LEU A 281 -34.06 -7.56 14.17
C LEU A 281 -34.67 -6.17 13.98
#